data_AF-A0A1B1Q250-F1
#
_entry.id   AF-A0A1B1Q250-F1
#
_cell.length_a   1.000
_cell.length_b   1.000
_cell.length_c   1.000
_cell.angle_alpha   90.00
_cell.angle_beta   90.00
_cell.angle_gamma   90.00
#
_symmetry.space_group_name_H-M   'P 1'
#
loop_
_entity.id
_entity.type
_entity.pdbx_description
1 polymer ?
#
loop_
_entity_poly.entity_id
_entity_poly.type
_entity_poly.pdbx_seq_one_letter_code
_entity_poly.pdbx_strand_id
1 'polypeptide(L)'
;MNFLPSQSLYKHESAAVCADMQQMAIRLRQQRHVIISKKHRRRIIMEKWVCEPCGYVYDPEVGDPDNGIEPGTAFEDLPDDWVCPVCGVDKTLFEKES
;
A
#
# COMPACT_ATOMS: atom_id res chain seq x y z
N MET A 1 6.55 -43.02 61.25
CA MET A 1 6.16 -41.61 61.01
C MET A 1 6.55 -41.29 59.59
N ASN A 2 5.55 -40.99 58.76
CA ASN A 2 5.63 -40.87 57.31
C ASN A 2 6.08 -39.47 56.85
N PHE A 3 6.44 -39.40 55.56
CA PHE A 3 6.56 -38.24 54.65
C PHE A 3 7.94 -37.56 54.48
N LEU A 4 8.60 -37.99 53.39
CA LEU A 4 9.59 -37.28 52.54
C LEU A 4 8.99 -35.96 51.95
N PRO A 5 9.64 -35.17 51.06
CA PRO A 5 11.08 -34.94 50.73
C PRO A 5 11.40 -33.42 50.52
N SER A 6 12.64 -33.05 50.18
CA SER A 6 12.93 -32.29 48.94
C SER A 6 14.40 -31.84 48.82
N GLN A 7 15.26 -32.76 48.38
CA GLN A 7 16.36 -32.37 47.50
C GLN A 7 15.80 -32.11 46.10
N SER A 8 15.19 -30.94 45.84
CA SER A 8 14.73 -30.61 44.48
C SER A 8 14.52 -29.12 44.27
N LEU A 9 15.51 -28.28 44.60
CA LEU A 9 15.47 -26.86 44.28
C LEU A 9 16.56 -26.40 43.28
N TYR A 10 17.31 -27.32 42.65
CA TYR A 10 18.46 -26.95 41.80
C TYR A 10 18.46 -27.54 40.38
N LYS A 11 17.30 -27.91 39.81
CA LYS A 11 17.25 -28.47 38.44
C LYS A 11 16.13 -27.92 37.54
N HIS A 12 15.57 -26.74 37.86
CA HIS A 12 14.47 -26.16 37.07
C HIS A 12 14.72 -24.75 36.53
N GLU A 13 15.96 -24.24 36.57
CA GLU A 13 16.29 -22.90 36.03
C GLU A 13 17.12 -22.92 34.73
N SER A 14 17.38 -24.09 34.14
CA SER A 14 18.22 -24.18 32.93
C SER A 14 17.44 -24.18 31.60
N ALA A 15 16.14 -24.45 31.62
CA ALA A 15 15.33 -24.48 30.40
C ALA A 15 14.78 -23.10 29.98
N ALA A 16 14.62 -22.17 30.93
CA ALA A 16 14.05 -20.85 30.66
C ALA A 16 15.00 -19.94 29.87
N VAL A 17 16.30 -19.97 30.17
CA VAL A 17 17.32 -19.09 29.56
C VAL A 17 17.50 -19.37 28.05
N CYS A 18 17.36 -20.64 27.62
CA CYS A 18 17.48 -20.99 26.19
C CYS A 18 16.29 -20.53 25.34
N ALA A 19 15.08 -20.51 25.91
CA ALA A 19 13.87 -20.11 25.20
C ALA A 19 13.83 -18.59 24.93
N ASP A 20 14.44 -17.78 25.80
CA ASP A 20 14.52 -16.32 25.63
C ASP A 20 15.45 -15.89 24.48
N MET A 21 16.58 -16.58 24.28
CA MET A 21 17.50 -16.29 23.16
C MET A 21 16.89 -16.66 21.80
N GLN A 22 16.10 -17.74 21.74
CA GLN A 22 15.38 -18.13 20.51
C GLN A 22 14.22 -17.18 20.20
N GLN A 23 13.52 -16.66 21.22
CA GLN A 23 12.46 -15.66 21.03
C GLN A 23 12.99 -14.30 20.56
N MET A 24 14.21 -13.91 20.94
CA MET A 24 14.85 -12.67 20.46
C MET A 24 15.15 -12.71 18.94
N ALA A 25 15.57 -13.86 18.41
CA ALA A 25 15.84 -14.02 16.97
C ALA A 25 14.57 -14.01 16.10
N ILE A 26 13.44 -14.51 16.61
CA ILE A 26 12.16 -14.52 15.90
C ILE A 26 11.56 -13.11 15.80
N ARG A 27 11.68 -12.29 16.86
CA ARG A 27 11.20 -10.90 16.88
C ARG A 27 11.90 -10.01 15.84
N LEU A 28 13.19 -10.24 15.58
CA LEU A 28 13.96 -9.47 14.58
C LEU A 28 13.60 -9.84 13.13
N ARG A 29 13.13 -11.07 12.87
CA ARG A 29 12.72 -11.50 11.51
C ARG A 29 11.35 -10.96 11.11
N GLN A 30 10.40 -10.85 12.04
CA GLN A 30 9.03 -10.43 11.75
C GLN A 30 8.89 -8.92 11.44
N GLN A 31 9.87 -8.10 11.85
CA GLN A 31 9.85 -6.65 11.63
C GLN A 31 10.11 -6.22 10.18
N ARG A 32 10.71 -7.09 9.33
CA ARG A 32 10.96 -6.77 7.91
C ARG A 32 9.73 -6.89 7.01
N HIS A 33 8.78 -7.77 7.34
CA HIS A 33 7.63 -8.04 6.45
C HIS A 33 6.52 -6.98 6.57
N VAL A 34 6.36 -6.39 7.76
CA VAL A 34 5.34 -5.36 8.02
C VAL A 34 5.62 -4.05 7.25
N ILE A 35 6.90 -3.70 7.05
CA ILE A 35 7.29 -2.48 6.31
C ILE A 35 6.99 -2.62 4.81
N ILE A 36 7.19 -3.82 4.24
CA ILE A 36 6.91 -4.09 2.81
C ILE A 36 5.40 -4.03 2.52
N SER A 37 4.55 -4.58 3.41
CA SER A 37 3.09 -4.54 3.26
C SER A 37 2.45 -3.20 3.58
N LYS A 38 3.07 -2.33 4.39
CA LYS A 38 2.58 -0.96 4.65
C LYS A 38 2.91 0.01 3.51
N LYS A 39 4.01 -0.22 2.77
CA LYS A 39 4.43 0.63 1.63
C LYS A 39 3.42 0.59 0.46
N HIS A 40 2.76 -0.53 0.24
CA HIS A 40 1.76 -0.69 -0.83
C HIS A 40 0.35 -0.16 -0.48
N ARG A 41 0.15 0.43 0.71
CA ARG A 41 -1.19 0.64 1.27
C ARG A 41 -1.78 2.04 1.06
N ARG A 42 -1.21 2.86 0.18
CA ARG A 42 -1.78 4.16 -0.23
C ARG A 42 -1.64 4.39 -1.73
N ARG A 43 -1.95 3.38 -2.54
CA ARG A 43 -2.35 3.64 -3.92
C ARG A 43 -3.83 3.95 -3.87
N ILE A 44 -4.18 5.23 -3.72
CA ILE A 44 -5.52 5.69 -4.09
C ILE A 44 -5.57 5.38 -5.59
N ILE A 45 -6.26 4.32 -5.97
CA ILE A 45 -6.40 3.95 -7.38
C ILE A 45 -7.42 4.95 -7.93
N MET A 46 -6.94 6.11 -8.39
CA MET A 46 -7.77 7.00 -9.18
C MET A 46 -7.92 6.37 -10.56
N GLU A 47 -9.16 6.28 -11.05
CA GLU A 47 -9.47 5.68 -12.34
C GLU A 47 -8.86 6.52 -13.44
N LYS A 48 -7.98 5.92 -14.25
CA LYS A 48 -7.38 6.57 -15.41
C LYS A 48 -8.35 6.50 -16.59
N TRP A 49 -8.26 7.48 -17.48
CA TRP A 49 -9.15 7.57 -18.63
C TRP A 49 -8.35 7.62 -19.91
N VAL A 50 -8.70 6.79 -20.88
CA VAL A 50 -8.02 6.70 -22.17
C VAL A 50 -8.89 7.30 -23.26
N CYS A 51 -8.30 8.19 -24.05
CA CYS A 51 -8.91 8.75 -25.24
C CYS A 51 -8.90 7.67 -26.34
N GLU A 52 -10.07 7.21 -26.77
CA GLU A 52 -10.22 6.18 -27.82
C GLU A 52 -9.54 6.57 -29.15
N PRO A 53 -9.69 7.80 -29.69
CA PRO A 53 -9.16 8.12 -31.01
C PRO A 53 -7.63 8.34 -31.06
N CYS A 54 -6.98 8.73 -29.96
CA CYS A 54 -5.54 9.03 -29.96
C CYS A 54 -4.71 8.19 -28.98
N GLY A 55 -5.34 7.49 -28.03
CA GLY A 55 -4.66 6.70 -27.01
C GLY A 55 -4.06 7.52 -25.85
N TYR A 56 -4.41 8.80 -25.71
CA TYR A 56 -3.97 9.63 -24.58
C TYR A 56 -4.57 9.12 -23.27
N VAL A 57 -3.75 8.94 -22.22
CA VAL A 57 -4.21 8.53 -20.89
C VAL A 57 -4.20 9.73 -19.95
N TYR A 58 -5.38 10.16 -19.53
CA TYR A 58 -5.57 11.13 -18.45
C TYR A 58 -5.29 10.44 -17.10
N ASP A 59 -4.31 10.96 -16.38
CA ASP A 59 -3.96 10.53 -15.04
C ASP A 59 -4.46 11.57 -14.02
N PRO A 60 -5.47 11.23 -13.20
CA PRO A 60 -5.99 12.15 -12.18
C PRO A 60 -4.93 12.61 -11.18
N GLU A 61 -3.89 11.83 -10.90
CA GLU A 61 -2.82 12.23 -9.98
C GLU A 61 -1.94 13.34 -10.58
N VAL A 62 -1.82 13.38 -11.91
CA VAL A 62 -1.05 14.39 -12.64
C VAL A 62 -1.93 15.58 -13.02
N GLY A 63 -3.20 15.33 -13.33
CA GLY A 63 -4.10 16.34 -13.88
C GLY A 63 -3.64 16.79 -15.27
N ASP A 64 -3.89 18.05 -15.58
CA ASP A 64 -3.49 18.68 -16.84
C ASP A 64 -3.14 20.17 -16.60
N PRO A 65 -1.95 20.46 -16.06
CA PRO A 65 -1.57 21.82 -15.68
C PRO A 65 -1.45 22.78 -16.88
N ASP A 66 -1.22 22.25 -18.08
CA ASP A 66 -1.14 23.04 -19.31
C ASP A 66 -2.51 23.62 -19.69
N ASN A 67 -3.60 22.92 -19.35
CA ASN A 67 -4.98 23.39 -19.52
C ASN A 67 -5.61 23.95 -18.24
N GLY A 68 -4.80 24.16 -17.19
CA GLY A 68 -5.26 24.72 -15.92
C GLY A 68 -5.99 23.74 -15.01
N ILE A 69 -5.83 22.44 -15.21
CA ILE A 69 -6.37 21.39 -14.35
C ILE A 69 -5.31 20.98 -13.32
N GLU A 70 -5.63 21.14 -12.04
CA GLU A 70 -4.72 20.80 -10.95
C GLU A 70 -4.53 19.27 -10.82
N PRO A 71 -3.34 18.81 -10.38
CA PRO A 71 -3.12 17.41 -10.03
C PRO A 71 -4.05 16.99 -8.90
N GLY A 72 -4.60 15.79 -9.00
CA GLY A 72 -5.62 15.26 -8.09
C GLY A 72 -7.06 15.50 -8.56
N THR A 73 -7.27 16.10 -9.73
CA THR A 73 -8.62 16.30 -10.28
C THR A 73 -9.14 15.03 -10.93
N ALA A 74 -10.28 14.51 -10.48
CA ALA A 74 -10.92 13.37 -11.12
C ALA A 74 -11.43 13.76 -12.52
N PHE A 75 -11.48 12.80 -13.44
CA PHE A 75 -11.98 13.07 -14.80
C PHE A 75 -13.44 13.55 -14.79
N GLU A 76 -14.24 13.11 -13.82
CA GLU A 76 -15.63 13.53 -13.63
C GLU A 76 -15.76 15.00 -13.17
N ASP A 77 -14.71 15.55 -12.54
CA ASP A 77 -14.65 16.96 -12.11
C ASP A 77 -14.12 17.89 -13.22
N LEU A 78 -13.73 17.36 -14.38
CA LEU A 78 -13.25 18.19 -15.50
C LEU A 78 -14.40 19.02 -16.10
N PRO A 79 -14.14 20.30 -16.43
CA PRO A 79 -15.14 21.14 -17.08
C PRO A 79 -15.55 20.57 -18.44
N ASP A 80 -16.79 20.81 -18.87
CA ASP A 80 -17.31 20.32 -20.17
C ASP A 80 -16.55 20.89 -21.37
N ASP A 81 -15.94 22.06 -21.24
CA ASP A 81 -15.09 22.67 -22.26
C ASP A 81 -13.68 22.06 -22.32
N TRP A 82 -13.33 21.15 -21.41
CA TRP A 82 -12.03 20.46 -21.47
C TRP A 82 -12.01 19.48 -22.64
N VAL A 83 -10.93 19.55 -23.42
CA VAL A 83 -10.68 18.72 -24.59
C VAL A 83 -9.33 18.03 -24.45
N CYS A 84 -9.17 16.89 -25.14
CA CYS A 84 -7.91 16.17 -25.15
C CYS A 84 -6.77 17.09 -25.65
N PRO A 85 -5.67 17.23 -24.89
CA PRO A 85 -4.54 18.09 -25.31
C PRO A 85 -3.81 17.56 -26.54
N VAL A 86 -3.99 16.28 -26.90
CA VAL A 86 -3.31 15.64 -28.03
C VAL A 86 -4.10 15.78 -29.32
N CYS A 87 -5.43 15.55 -29.30
CA CYS A 87 -6.25 15.50 -30.51
C CYS A 87 -7.42 16.50 -30.54
N GLY A 88 -7.69 17.22 -29.44
CA GLY A 88 -8.74 18.24 -29.37
C GLY A 88 -10.17 17.70 -29.38
N VAL A 89 -10.35 16.39 -29.17
CA VAL A 89 -11.70 15.82 -29.00
C VAL A 89 -12.21 16.08 -27.58
N ASP A 90 -13.52 16.12 -27.45
CA ASP A 90 -14.20 16.29 -26.18
C ASP A 90 -14.10 15.03 -25.27
N LYS A 91 -14.47 15.22 -24.00
CA LYS A 91 -14.43 14.17 -22.98
C LYS A 91 -15.38 12.98 -23.22
N THR A 92 -16.28 13.04 -24.21
CA THR A 92 -17.21 11.92 -24.49
C THR A 92 -16.52 10.75 -25.18
N LEU A 93 -15.37 10.97 -25.82
CA LEU A 93 -14.55 9.94 -26.47
C LEU A 93 -13.49 9.34 -25.55
N PHE A 94 -13.62 9.55 -24.23
CA PHE A 94 -12.76 8.93 -23.23
C PHE A 94 -13.46 7.74 -22.57
N GLU A 95 -12.75 6.63 -22.48
CA GLU A 95 -13.17 5.43 -21.74
C GLU A 95 -12.34 5.24 -20.47
N LYS A 96 -12.92 4.57 -19.48
CA LYS A 96 -12.20 4.19 -18.26
C LYS A 96 -11.18 3.10 -18.58
N GLU A 97 -9.92 3.29 -18.18
CA GLU A 97 -8.89 2.26 -18.23
C GLU A 97 -9.16 1.26 -17.08
N SER A 98 -9.68 0.08 -17.43
CA SER A 98 -10.07 -1.01 -16.52
C SER A 98 -8.92 -1.96 -16.21
#